data_AF-A0A1G9XEK2-F1
#
_entry.id   AF-A0A1G9XEK2-F1
#
_cell.length_a   1.000
_cell.length_b   1.000
_cell.length_c   1.000
_cell.angle_alpha   90.00
_cell.angle_beta   90.00
_cell.angle_gamma   90.00
#
_symmetry.space_group_name_H-M   'P 1'
#
loop_
_entity.id
_entity.type
_entity.pdbx_description
1 polymer ?
#
loop_
_entity_poly.entity_id
_entity_poly.type
_entity_poly.pdbx_seq_one_letter_code
_entity_poly.pdbx_strand_id
1 'polypeptide(L)'
;MMPQDRINRLAQQIGDRLQNASQAPEDIQKGVQQVVRGAFDRLELVSREDFDILMDVLQRTRSRVEALERQVASLEAAVDAQAADASTPVEAEAPPLPVEPHTDNDSVDSQEADDAAKSSS
;
A
#
# COMPACT_ATOMS: atom_id res chain seq x y z
N MET A 1 17.28 12.57 -14.32
CA MET A 1 18.70 12.66 -14.72
C MET A 1 19.48 11.79 -13.76
N MET A 2 20.07 10.70 -14.24
CA MET A 2 20.49 9.59 -13.38
C MET A 2 21.63 10.02 -12.44
N PRO A 3 21.61 9.61 -11.15
CA PRO A 3 22.71 9.82 -10.21
C PRO A 3 24.06 9.33 -10.74
N GLN A 4 24.04 8.25 -11.52
CA GLN A 4 25.20 7.66 -12.19
C GLN A 4 25.97 8.66 -13.08
N ASP A 5 25.27 9.55 -13.78
CA ASP A 5 25.90 10.51 -14.70
C ASP A 5 26.68 11.60 -13.96
N ARG A 6 26.29 11.90 -12.72
CA ARG A 6 26.98 12.89 -11.88
C ARG A 6 28.22 12.29 -11.23
N ILE A 7 28.13 11.05 -10.77
CA ILE A 7 29.27 10.31 -10.21
C ILE A 7 30.33 10.06 -11.27
N ASN A 8 29.94 9.65 -12.49
CA ASN A 8 30.90 9.45 -13.59
C ASN A 8 31.64 10.74 -13.97
N ARG A 9 30.95 11.88 -14.03
CA ARG A 9 31.61 13.18 -14.29
C ARG A 9 32.57 13.57 -13.17
N LEU A 10 32.20 13.33 -11.92
CA LEU A 10 33.07 13.58 -10.78
C LEU A 10 34.30 12.67 -10.79
N ALA A 11 34.11 11.38 -11.08
CA ALA A 11 35.20 10.41 -11.21
C ALA A 11 36.17 10.81 -12.34
N GLN A 12 35.65 11.24 -13.49
CA GLN A 12 36.46 11.74 -14.59
C GLN A 12 37.26 12.98 -14.20
N GLN A 13 36.62 13.98 -13.58
CA GLN A 13 37.28 15.20 -13.13
C GLN A 13 38.34 14.97 -12.04
N ILE A 14 38.09 14.03 -11.13
CA ILE A 14 39.07 13.63 -10.11
C ILE A 14 40.23 12.89 -10.76
N GLY A 15 39.95 11.96 -11.69
CA GLY A 15 40.95 11.24 -12.45
C GLY A 15 41.89 12.20 -13.18
N ASP A 16 41.34 13.16 -13.94
CA ASP A 16 42.13 14.15 -14.68
C ASP A 16 43.00 15.01 -13.75
N ARG A 17 42.44 15.47 -12.62
CA ARG A 17 43.19 16.26 -11.63
C ARG A 17 44.28 15.45 -10.92
N LEU A 18 44.03 14.18 -10.63
CA LEU A 18 44.99 13.28 -10.01
C LEU A 18 46.12 12.91 -10.99
N GLN A 19 45.81 12.70 -12.28
CA GLN A 19 46.78 12.48 -13.34
C GLN A 19 47.75 13.67 -13.46
N ASN A 20 47.21 14.88 -13.44
CA ASN A 20 47.99 16.12 -13.47
C ASN A 20 48.84 16.29 -12.21
N ALA A 21 48.30 15.94 -11.03
CA ALA A 21 49.05 15.96 -9.77
C ALA A 21 50.15 14.88 -9.71
N SER A 22 49.99 13.76 -10.42
CA SER A 22 51.00 12.70 -10.51
C SER A 22 52.21 13.09 -11.36
N GLN A 23 52.13 14.16 -12.16
CA GLN A 23 53.28 14.74 -12.87
C GLN A 23 54.01 15.80 -12.03
N ALA A 24 53.51 16.12 -10.83
CA ALA A 24 54.16 17.05 -9.91
C ALA A 24 55.28 16.36 -9.11
N PRO A 25 56.23 17.12 -8.53
CA PRO A 25 57.28 16.58 -7.66
C PRO A 25 56.73 15.69 -6.52
N GLU A 26 57.49 14.67 -6.13
CA GLU A 26 57.08 13.66 -5.12
C GLU A 26 56.54 14.27 -3.81
N ASP A 27 57.11 15.40 -3.36
CA ASP A 27 56.69 16.06 -2.13
C ASP A 27 55.26 16.63 -2.21
N ILE A 28 54.88 17.13 -3.39
CA ILE A 28 53.51 17.62 -3.65
C ILE A 28 52.56 16.43 -3.78
N GLN A 29 53.00 15.34 -4.41
CA GLN A 29 52.21 14.13 -4.57
C GLN A 29 51.82 13.52 -3.21
N LYS A 30 52.75 13.45 -2.26
CA LYS A 30 52.50 12.98 -0.88
C LYS A 30 51.49 13.86 -0.14
N GLY A 31 51.61 15.18 -0.26
CA GLY A 31 50.67 16.14 0.33
C GLY A 31 49.26 16.00 -0.24
N VAL A 32 49.13 15.86 -1.56
CA VAL A 32 47.84 15.63 -2.22
C VAL A 32 47.22 14.30 -1.78
N GLN A 33 48.01 13.23 -1.69
CA GLN A 33 47.51 11.93 -1.24
C GLN A 33 46.98 11.95 0.20
N GLN A 34 47.66 12.67 1.11
CA GLN A 34 47.18 12.86 2.48
C GLN A 34 45.87 13.65 2.54
N VAL A 35 45.75 14.73 1.76
CA VAL A 35 44.52 15.53 1.70
C VAL A 35 43.37 14.71 1.13
N VAL A 36 43.60 13.92 0.08
CA VAL A 36 42.58 13.05 -0.52
C VAL A 36 42.15 11.96 0.45
N ARG A 37 43.09 11.33 1.16
CA ARG A 37 42.77 10.32 2.18
C ARG A 37 41.96 10.92 3.33
N GLY A 38 42.39 12.07 3.86
CA GLY A 38 41.65 12.79 4.88
C GLY A 38 40.29 13.33 4.40
N ALA A 39 40.12 13.60 3.10
CA ALA A 39 38.83 13.94 2.53
C ALA A 39 37.90 12.72 2.44
N PHE A 40 38.42 11.54 2.04
CA PHE A 40 37.65 10.29 2.04
C PHE A 40 37.23 9.87 3.46
N ASP A 41 38.07 10.08 4.46
CA ASP A 41 37.72 9.81 5.87
C ASP A 41 36.62 10.74 6.40
N ARG A 42 36.46 11.94 5.80
CA ARG A 42 35.38 12.90 6.12
C ARG A 42 34.11 12.66 5.32
N LEU A 43 34.17 11.84 4.27
CA LEU A 43 32.99 11.40 3.55
C LEU A 43 32.43 10.19 4.31
N GLU A 44 31.12 10.16 4.54
CA GLU A 44 30.42 9.00 5.13
C GLU A 44 30.33 7.89 4.08
N LEU A 45 31.48 7.33 3.72
CA LEU A 45 31.58 6.26 2.72
C LEU A 45 31.05 4.98 3.36
N VAL A 46 29.99 4.46 2.77
CA VAL A 46 29.50 3.11 3.07
C VAL A 46 30.19 2.17 2.08
N SER A 47 30.75 1.08 2.58
CA SER A 47 31.35 0.09 1.70
C SER A 47 30.27 -0.53 0.79
N ARG A 48 30.67 -1.00 -0.38
CA ARG A 48 29.71 -1.67 -1.28
C ARG A 48 29.10 -2.91 -0.63
N GLU A 49 29.89 -3.64 0.15
CA GLU A 49 29.45 -4.81 0.89
C GLU A 49 28.37 -4.45 1.94
N ASP A 50 28.58 -3.40 2.72
CA ASP A 50 27.60 -2.93 3.70
C ASP A 50 26.29 -2.48 3.03
N PHE A 51 26.39 -1.80 1.89
CA PHE A 51 25.22 -1.40 1.11
C PHE A 51 24.42 -2.62 0.64
N ASP A 52 25.09 -3.64 0.12
CA ASP A 52 24.46 -4.86 -0.34
C ASP A 52 23.78 -5.61 0.83
N ILE A 53 24.40 -5.63 2.02
CA ILE A 53 23.81 -6.18 3.25
C ILE A 53 22.54 -5.42 3.64
N LEU A 54 22.59 -4.08 3.65
CA LEU A 54 21.42 -3.26 3.98
C LEU A 54 20.27 -3.48 2.97
N MET A 55 20.60 -3.68 1.71
CA MET A 55 19.63 -4.01 0.66
C MET A 55 18.95 -5.35 0.93
N ASP A 56 19.70 -6.40 1.29
CA ASP A 56 19.14 -7.71 1.65
C ASP A 56 18.23 -7.60 2.88
N VAL A 57 18.69 -6.90 3.93
CA VAL A 57 17.88 -6.66 5.13
C VAL A 57 16.57 -5.95 4.78
N LEU A 58 16.60 -4.95 3.91
CA LEU A 58 15.42 -4.22 3.46
C LEU A 58 14.45 -5.13 2.70
N GLN A 59 14.96 -5.97 1.79
CA GLN A 59 14.15 -6.92 1.03
C GLN A 59 13.44 -7.93 1.94
N ARG A 60 14.18 -8.53 2.88
CA ARG A 60 13.60 -9.46 3.87
C ARG A 60 12.55 -8.78 4.74
N THR A 61 12.81 -7.55 5.16
CA THR A 61 11.87 -6.77 5.99
C THR A 61 10.59 -6.50 5.21
N ARG A 62 10.69 -6.09 3.94
CA ARG A 62 9.53 -5.91 3.07
C ARG A 62 8.72 -7.20 2.91
N SER A 63 9.39 -8.31 2.62
CA SER A 63 8.71 -9.61 2.50
C SER A 63 7.99 -10.00 3.79
N ARG A 64 8.61 -9.76 4.95
CA ARG A 64 7.99 -10.02 6.25
C ARG A 64 6.78 -9.13 6.52
N VAL A 65 6.86 -7.85 6.18
CA VAL A 65 5.72 -6.91 6.30
C VAL A 65 4.56 -7.39 5.45
N GLU A 66 4.79 -7.69 4.17
CA GLU A 66 3.73 -8.19 3.28
C GLU A 66 3.12 -9.51 3.79
N ALA A 67 3.91 -10.40 4.39
CA ALA A 67 3.40 -11.64 4.98
C ALA A 67 2.52 -11.38 6.20
N LEU A 68 2.91 -10.44 7.07
CA LEU A 68 2.13 -10.05 8.25
C LEU A 68 0.83 -9.33 7.85
N GLU A 69 0.87 -8.44 6.87
CA GLU A 69 -0.32 -7.77 6.32
C GLU A 69 -1.36 -8.79 5.84
N ARG A 70 -0.93 -9.85 5.14
CA ARG A 70 -1.83 -10.94 4.72
C ARG A 70 -2.41 -11.72 5.90
N GLN A 71 -1.60 -11.99 6.93
CA GLN A 71 -2.07 -12.69 8.12
C GLN A 71 -3.10 -11.87 8.89
N VAL A 72 -2.86 -10.56 9.05
CA VAL A 72 -3.80 -9.64 9.68
C VAL A 72 -5.12 -9.60 8.92
N ALA A 73 -5.08 -9.42 7.60
CA ALA A 73 -6.29 -9.40 6.78
C ALA A 73 -7.09 -10.71 6.88
N SER A 74 -6.41 -11.87 6.94
CA SER A 74 -7.06 -13.17 7.14
C SER A 74 -7.73 -13.29 8.52
N LEU A 75 -7.10 -12.73 9.56
CA LEU A 75 -7.65 -12.76 10.92
C LEU A 75 -8.83 -11.81 11.07
N GLU A 76 -8.72 -10.60 10.51
CA GLU A 76 -9.82 -9.63 10.45
C GLU A 76 -11.05 -10.24 9.77
N ALA A 77 -10.87 -10.88 8.60
CA ALA A 77 -11.97 -11.56 7.91
C ALA A 77 -12.59 -12.71 8.71
N ALA A 78 -11.79 -13.47 9.45
CA ALA A 78 -12.29 -14.56 10.29
C ALA A 78 -13.10 -14.03 11.49
N VAL A 79 -12.66 -12.92 12.11
CA VAL A 79 -13.38 -12.25 13.20
C VAL A 79 -14.71 -11.70 12.71
N ASP A 80 -14.72 -11.04 11.54
CA ASP A 80 -15.94 -10.52 10.93
C ASP A 80 -16.95 -11.63 10.60
N ALA A 81 -16.46 -12.76 10.05
CA ALA A 81 -17.30 -13.93 9.79
C ALA A 81 -17.92 -14.49 11.07
N GLN A 82 -17.17 -14.56 12.16
CA GLN A 82 -17.67 -15.07 13.44
C GLN A 82 -18.66 -14.10 14.11
N ALA A 83 -18.53 -12.79 13.90
CA ALA A 83 -19.50 -11.80 14.33
C ALA A 83 -20.82 -11.89 13.52
N ALA A 84 -20.74 -12.26 12.24
CA ALA A 84 -21.91 -12.51 11.40
C ALA A 84 -22.67 -13.78 11.80
N ASP A 85 -21.96 -14.88 12.11
CA ASP A 85 -22.57 -16.14 12.60
C ASP A 85 -23.24 -15.99 13.97
N ALA A 86 -22.77 -15.07 14.83
CA ALA A 86 -23.40 -14.78 16.11
C ALA A 86 -24.71 -13.98 16.00
N SER A 87 -25.04 -13.46 14.81
CA SER A 87 -26.17 -12.56 14.59
C SER A 87 -27.33 -13.18 13.80
N THR A 88 -27.29 -14.46 13.40
CA THR A 88 -28.47 -15.14 12.83
C THR A 88 -29.49 -15.46 13.92
N PRO A 89 -30.67 -14.82 13.94
CA PRO A 89 -31.80 -15.29 14.72
C PRO A 89 -32.23 -16.62 14.11
N VAL A 90 -32.25 -17.65 14.96
CA VAL A 90 -32.95 -18.91 14.71
C VAL A 90 -34.45 -18.59 14.62
N GLU A 91 -34.93 -18.24 13.43
CA GLU A 91 -36.36 -18.21 13.11
C GLU A 91 -36.57 -18.54 11.63
N ALA A 92 -36.68 -19.83 11.32
CA ALA A 92 -37.54 -20.38 10.25
C ALA A 92 -37.36 -21.90 10.09
N GLU A 93 -37.60 -22.72 11.12
CA GLU A 93 -37.99 -24.12 10.89
C GLU A 93 -38.75 -24.75 12.08
N ALA A 94 -40.09 -24.62 12.07
CA ALA A 94 -41.07 -25.52 12.71
C ALA A 94 -42.48 -25.21 12.14
N PRO A 95 -43.40 -26.19 12.03
CA PRO A 95 -43.99 -26.69 10.78
C PRO A 95 -45.35 -26.03 10.40
N PRO A 96 -45.83 -26.17 9.15
CA PRO A 96 -47.16 -25.68 8.78
C PRO A 96 -48.22 -26.60 9.39
N LEU A 97 -49.04 -26.07 10.30
CA LEU A 97 -50.30 -26.71 10.67
C LEU A 97 -51.47 -25.99 9.99
N PRO A 98 -52.49 -26.72 9.52
CA PRO A 98 -53.46 -26.23 8.54
C PRO A 98 -54.44 -25.22 9.16
N VAL A 99 -54.64 -24.08 8.48
CA VAL A 99 -55.68 -23.12 8.84
C VAL A 99 -56.72 -23.10 7.72
N GLU A 100 -57.83 -23.77 7.96
CA GLU A 100 -59.16 -23.35 7.51
C GLU A 100 -59.92 -22.99 8.82
N PRO A 101 -60.89 -22.06 8.88
CA PRO A 101 -61.85 -21.79 7.81
C PRO A 101 -62.42 -20.33 7.71
N HIS A 102 -63.31 -20.16 6.73
CA HIS A 102 -64.41 -19.19 6.62
C HIS A 102 -64.18 -17.79 6.03
N THR A 103 -64.62 -17.71 4.77
CA THR A 103 -65.45 -16.67 4.14
C THR A 103 -66.16 -15.70 5.10
N ASP A 104 -66.02 -14.39 4.89
CA ASP A 104 -67.18 -13.56 4.53
C ASP A 104 -66.78 -12.17 3.97
N ASN A 105 -67.53 -11.79 2.94
CA ASN A 105 -67.99 -10.46 2.55
C ASN A 105 -67.01 -9.35 2.10
N ASP A 106 -66.89 -9.28 0.78
CA ASP A 106 -67.15 -8.14 -0.12
C ASP A 106 -67.07 -6.70 0.45
N SER A 107 -66.00 -6.01 0.04
CA SER A 107 -66.01 -4.72 -0.66
C SER A 107 -66.86 -3.57 -0.09
N VAL A 108 -66.23 -2.70 0.71
CA VAL A 108 -66.63 -1.29 0.80
C VAL A 108 -65.39 -0.40 0.79
N ASP A 109 -65.49 0.69 0.02
CA ASP A 109 -64.58 1.85 -0.06
C ASP A 109 -63.42 1.66 -1.07
N SER A 110 -63.15 2.53 -2.03
CA SER A 110 -63.67 3.85 -2.42
C SER A 110 -63.12 4.12 -3.84
N GLN A 111 -63.76 4.97 -4.65
CA GLN A 111 -63.00 5.91 -5.50
C GLN A 111 -63.95 6.98 -6.06
N GLU A 112 -63.91 8.13 -5.38
CA GLU A 112 -64.25 9.45 -5.86
C GLU A 112 -63.32 9.81 -7.02
N ALA A 113 -63.89 10.16 -8.18
CA ALA A 113 -63.24 10.95 -9.22
C ALA A 113 -64.31 11.64 -10.07
N ASP A 114 -64.61 12.85 -9.63
CA ASP A 114 -65.16 13.96 -10.42
C ASP A 114 -64.32 14.16 -11.68
N ASP A 115 -64.92 14.12 -12.89
CA ASP A 115 -64.70 15.15 -13.91
C ASP A 115 -65.69 15.00 -15.10
N ALA A 116 -66.14 16.16 -15.57
CA ALA A 116 -66.66 16.47 -16.91
C ALA A 116 -68.06 16.00 -17.35
N ALA A 117 -69.03 16.87 -17.02
CA ALA A 117 -69.80 17.67 -17.98
C ALA A 117 -70.83 17.03 -18.97
N LYS A 118 -71.97 17.72 -19.03
CA LYS A 118 -73.10 17.69 -19.99
C LYS A 118 -74.16 16.60 -19.79
N SER A 119 -75.31 17.00 -19.29
CA SER A 119 -76.50 17.31 -20.10
C SER A 119 -77.70 17.57 -19.19
N SER A 120 -78.42 18.67 -19.45
CA SER A 120 -79.87 18.86 -19.24
C SER A 120 -80.44 18.52 -17.85
N SER A 121 -81.05 19.44 -17.12
CA SER A 121 -82.23 20.22 -17.55
C SER A 121 -82.61 21.20 -16.45
#